data_AF-A0A7U9RA54-F1
#
_entry.id   AF-A0A7U9RA54-F1
#
_cell.length_a   1.000
_cell.length_b   1.000
_cell.length_c   1.000
_cell.angle_alpha   90.00
_cell.angle_beta   90.00
_cell.angle_gamma   90.00
#
_symmetry.space_group_name_H-M   'P 1'
#
loop_
_entity.id
_entity.type
_entity.pdbx_description
1 polymer ?
#
loop_
_entity_poly.entity_id
_entity_poly.type
_entity_poly.pdbx_seq_one_letter_code
_entity_poly.pdbx_strand_id
1 'polypeptide(L)'
;MQNKKHFLVSIVFFFFLYDVQLKGLPSLLSSRKLAVLFLIVMSVIQYRKGKGIVLRIYRLNDGIGAIYKNYLIGICCIWGYSILIAIFNSRLGNNYVDAKNLTFFLLYSVVAPFFFRYLFEDREALFKTLVYVGVIQSIIIYALFVFPGFRILFDKLFETDARFGYTSINVKVLGLGSGGAALSVLLFLSLYSLGYFLFDEKSVIANSLIYVFILGAALLAGRTGFFAGILLGAVVVWKKLGMRMKKKAIAKLFTALLFVVVVMGVALGFAMKSETLSEKVIQTLSHIKISETVNAHSSSSFLYVILKMNLPELSPELLYGAGYGRGLSLTGVNVQNDIGYVQRIFSLGIFFGIMFYLINFICFWKISSKVKKKEFRFYYRILILVLFVLELKEAFFYYYLVPSMILLIGFVAIREKTIKTNEKFIMN
;
A
#
# COMPACT_ATOMS: atom_id res chain seq x y z
N MET A 1 -25.04 -17.86 0.57
CA MET A 1 -24.99 -16.42 0.18
C MET A 1 -23.72 -15.69 0.65
N GLN A 2 -23.17 -16.00 1.83
CA GLN A 2 -22.02 -15.27 2.40
C GLN A 2 -20.75 -15.34 1.52
N ASN A 3 -20.42 -16.51 0.96
CA ASN A 3 -19.24 -16.68 0.09
C ASN A 3 -19.31 -15.86 -1.21
N LYS A 4 -20.50 -15.73 -1.84
CA LYS A 4 -20.70 -14.91 -3.05
C LYS A 4 -20.46 -13.42 -2.77
N LYS A 5 -20.92 -12.92 -1.61
CA LYS A 5 -20.70 -11.54 -1.16
C LYS A 5 -19.21 -11.27 -0.92
N HIS A 6 -18.49 -12.19 -0.26
CA HIS A 6 -17.05 -12.05 -0.03
C HIS A 6 -16.24 -12.04 -1.33
N PHE A 7 -16.59 -12.89 -2.29
CA PHE A 7 -15.93 -12.91 -3.60
C PHE A 7 -16.10 -11.59 -4.35
N LEU A 8 -17.33 -11.08 -4.44
CA LEU A 8 -17.62 -9.80 -5.11
C LEU A 8 -16.89 -8.63 -4.44
N VAL A 9 -16.89 -8.57 -3.10
CA VAL A 9 -16.14 -7.55 -2.35
C VAL A 9 -14.64 -7.65 -2.64
N SER A 10 -14.10 -8.87 -2.75
CA SER A 10 -12.68 -9.08 -3.08
C SER A 10 -12.34 -8.58 -4.48
N ILE A 11 -13.22 -8.77 -5.47
CA ILE A 11 -13.04 -8.24 -6.82
C ILE A 11 -13.06 -6.71 -6.82
N VAL A 12 -14.05 -6.08 -6.19
CA VAL A 12 -14.14 -4.60 -6.12
C VAL A 12 -12.90 -4.04 -5.41
N PHE A 13 -12.44 -4.72 -4.36
CA PHE A 13 -11.26 -4.30 -3.61
C PHE A 13 -9.96 -4.50 -4.40
N PHE A 14 -9.87 -5.57 -5.19
CA PHE A 14 -8.77 -5.80 -6.13
C PHE A 14 -8.65 -4.62 -7.11
N PHE A 15 -9.75 -4.24 -7.76
CA PHE A 15 -9.81 -3.13 -8.72
C PHE A 15 -9.63 -1.74 -8.09
N PHE A 16 -9.82 -1.60 -6.78
CA PHE A 16 -9.48 -0.39 -6.06
C PHE A 16 -7.97 -0.31 -5.75
N LEU A 17 -7.37 -1.42 -5.32
CA LEU A 17 -5.94 -1.47 -5.01
C LEU A 17 -5.08 -1.40 -6.27
N TYR A 18 -5.41 -2.16 -7.31
CA TYR A 18 -4.69 -2.19 -8.57
C TYR A 18 -5.48 -1.41 -9.62
N ASP A 19 -4.93 -0.29 -10.10
CA ASP A 19 -5.62 0.56 -11.08
C ASP A 19 -5.50 -0.07 -12.47
N VAL A 20 -6.53 -0.79 -12.88
CA VAL A 20 -6.59 -1.41 -14.19
C VAL A 20 -7.19 -0.41 -15.16
N GLN A 21 -6.40 -0.04 -16.16
CA GLN A 21 -6.85 0.78 -17.28
C GLN A 21 -6.69 -0.01 -18.57
N LEU A 22 -7.77 -0.11 -19.34
CA LEU A 22 -7.72 -0.72 -20.67
C LEU A 22 -7.14 0.28 -21.67
N LYS A 23 -6.31 -0.25 -22.58
CA LYS A 23 -5.69 0.52 -23.65
C LYS A 23 -6.76 1.12 -24.57
N GLY A 24 -6.62 2.40 -24.90
CA GLY A 24 -7.58 3.15 -25.73
C GLY A 24 -8.84 3.65 -25.01
N LEU A 25 -9.07 3.30 -23.73
CA LEU A 25 -10.13 3.93 -22.94
C LEU A 25 -9.65 5.20 -22.24
N PRO A 26 -10.53 6.21 -22.07
CA PRO A 26 -10.21 7.40 -21.28
C PRO A 26 -9.77 7.04 -19.87
N SER A 27 -8.74 7.72 -19.35
CA SER A 27 -8.20 7.49 -18.00
C SER A 27 -9.24 7.71 -16.89
N LEU A 28 -10.33 8.42 -17.16
CA LEU A 28 -11.48 8.57 -16.26
C LEU A 28 -12.17 7.23 -15.94
N LEU A 29 -12.08 6.26 -16.84
CA LEU A 29 -12.67 4.92 -16.69
C LEU A 29 -11.71 3.92 -16.04
N SER A 30 -10.65 4.39 -15.36
CA SER A 30 -9.77 3.50 -14.61
C SER A 30 -10.52 2.77 -13.50
N SER A 31 -10.15 1.52 -13.24
CA SER A 31 -10.91 0.63 -12.35
C SER A 31 -11.05 1.21 -10.94
N ARG A 32 -10.04 1.95 -10.46
CA ARG A 32 -10.09 2.58 -9.13
C ARG A 32 -11.13 3.69 -9.07
N LYS A 33 -11.23 4.53 -10.10
CA LYS A 33 -12.25 5.59 -10.19
C LYS A 33 -13.64 5.00 -10.23
N LEU A 34 -13.84 3.95 -11.02
CA LEU A 34 -15.11 3.23 -11.09
C LEU A 34 -15.47 2.58 -9.74
N ALA A 35 -14.50 2.00 -9.03
CA ALA A 35 -14.73 1.43 -7.70
C ALA A 35 -15.19 2.49 -6.69
N VAL A 36 -14.56 3.68 -6.69
CA VAL A 36 -14.98 4.79 -5.81
C VAL A 36 -16.35 5.33 -6.20
N LEU A 37 -16.62 5.50 -7.50
CA LEU A 37 -17.93 5.93 -7.98
C LEU A 37 -19.01 4.93 -7.55
N PHE A 38 -18.76 3.63 -7.71
CA PHE A 38 -19.65 2.57 -7.26
C PHE A 38 -19.92 2.66 -5.75
N LEU A 39 -18.89 2.89 -4.93
CA LEU A 39 -19.06 3.08 -3.49
C LEU A 39 -19.92 4.30 -3.14
N ILE A 40 -19.70 5.42 -3.82
CA ILE A 40 -20.49 6.65 -3.62
C ILE A 40 -21.96 6.37 -3.99
N VAL A 41 -22.22 5.80 -5.16
CA VAL A 41 -23.58 5.46 -5.61
C VAL A 41 -24.26 4.49 -4.63
N MET A 42 -23.56 3.43 -4.22
CA MET A 42 -24.08 2.48 -3.23
C MET A 42 -24.41 3.15 -1.90
N SER A 43 -23.60 4.11 -1.47
CA SER A 43 -23.85 4.86 -0.23
C SER A 43 -25.09 5.76 -0.32
N VAL A 44 -25.32 6.40 -1.47
CA VAL A 44 -26.50 7.24 -1.74
C VAL A 44 -27.77 6.38 -1.83
N ILE A 45 -27.73 5.24 -2.51
CA ILE A 45 -28.87 4.31 -2.60
C ILE A 45 -29.25 3.80 -1.22
N GLN A 46 -28.26 3.42 -0.40
CA GLN A 46 -28.52 2.98 0.98
C GLN A 46 -29.11 4.10 1.84
N TYR A 47 -28.70 5.36 1.59
CA TYR A 47 -29.26 6.54 2.28
C TYR A 47 -30.74 6.73 1.98
N ARG A 48 -31.14 6.67 0.71
CA ARG A 48 -32.55 6.78 0.32
C ARG A 48 -33.45 5.69 0.93
N LYS A 49 -32.90 4.52 1.26
CA LYS A 49 -33.63 3.40 1.89
C LYS A 49 -33.71 3.49 3.43
N GLY A 50 -33.38 4.63 4.05
CA GLY A 50 -33.36 4.80 5.51
C GLY A 50 -32.29 3.97 6.23
N LYS A 51 -31.46 3.23 5.49
CA LYS A 51 -30.35 2.39 5.98
C LYS A 51 -28.99 3.03 5.67
N GLY A 52 -28.98 4.35 5.52
CA GLY A 52 -27.88 5.11 4.94
C GLY A 52 -26.57 5.06 5.69
N ILE A 53 -25.50 4.85 4.92
CA ILE A 53 -24.13 5.14 5.35
C ILE A 53 -24.04 6.58 5.86
N VAL A 54 -24.62 7.56 5.13
CA VAL A 54 -24.62 9.00 5.45
C VAL A 54 -25.31 9.33 6.78
N LEU A 55 -26.46 8.70 7.09
CA LEU A 55 -27.15 8.84 8.39
C LEU A 55 -26.32 8.27 9.56
N ARG A 56 -25.50 7.24 9.30
CA ARG A 56 -24.54 6.71 10.29
C ARG A 56 -23.29 7.58 10.45
N ILE A 57 -22.97 8.46 9.50
CA ILE A 57 -21.86 9.44 9.61
C ILE A 57 -22.19 10.49 10.66
N TYR A 58 -23.40 11.04 10.61
CA TYR A 58 -23.88 12.05 11.57
C TYR A 58 -24.07 11.47 12.99
N ARG A 59 -24.30 10.14 13.10
CA ARG A 59 -24.35 9.45 14.39
C ARG A 59 -22.99 9.04 14.96
N LEU A 60 -21.86 9.42 14.33
CA LEU A 60 -20.52 9.27 14.92
C LEU A 60 -20.27 10.30 16.05
N ASN A 61 -21.15 10.34 17.05
CA ASN A 61 -20.86 10.98 18.33
C ASN A 61 -19.86 10.15 19.17
N ASP A 62 -19.42 9.00 18.65
CA ASP A 62 -18.28 8.26 19.17
C ASP A 62 -16.99 9.03 18.89
N GLY A 63 -16.05 9.07 19.84
CA GLY A 63 -14.78 9.81 19.72
C GLY A 63 -13.90 9.51 18.50
N ILE A 64 -14.25 8.54 17.65
CA ILE A 64 -13.64 8.29 16.33
C ILE A 64 -14.13 9.30 15.29
N GLY A 65 -15.41 9.68 15.32
CA GLY A 65 -15.99 10.69 14.44
C GLY A 65 -15.26 12.02 14.59
N ALA A 66 -14.99 12.43 15.83
CA ALA A 66 -14.21 13.63 16.13
C ALA A 66 -12.76 13.53 15.61
N ILE A 67 -12.08 12.40 15.82
CA ILE A 67 -10.71 12.17 15.29
C ILE A 67 -10.71 12.30 13.77
N TYR A 68 -11.64 11.64 13.09
CA TYR A 68 -11.71 11.64 11.64
C TYR A 68 -12.14 12.99 11.07
N LYS A 69 -13.08 13.70 11.72
CA LYS A 69 -13.49 15.06 11.34
C LYS A 69 -12.31 16.02 11.40
N ASN A 70 -11.55 16.02 12.48
CA ASN A 70 -10.36 16.87 12.62
C ASN A 70 -9.29 16.52 11.60
N TYR A 71 -9.09 15.23 11.33
CA TYR A 71 -8.19 14.77 10.27
C TYR A 71 -8.62 15.26 8.89
N LEU A 72 -9.90 15.09 8.53
CA LEU A 72 -10.46 15.54 7.26
C LEU A 72 -10.33 17.05 7.09
N ILE A 73 -10.68 17.84 8.12
CA ILE A 73 -10.51 19.30 8.10
C ILE A 73 -9.04 19.66 7.85
N GLY A 74 -8.11 19.06 8.59
CA GLY A 74 -6.68 19.33 8.43
C GLY A 74 -6.16 19.00 7.02
N ILE A 75 -6.55 17.85 6.47
CA ILE A 75 -6.17 17.48 5.09
C ILE A 75 -6.85 18.40 4.06
N CYS A 76 -8.10 18.80 4.26
CA CYS A 76 -8.78 19.77 3.38
C CYS A 76 -8.09 21.14 3.40
N CYS A 77 -7.61 21.60 4.57
CA CYS A 77 -6.84 22.84 4.67
C CYS A 77 -5.53 22.74 3.88
N ILE A 78 -4.79 21.63 4.01
CA ILE A 78 -3.55 21.39 3.24
C ILE A 78 -3.84 21.31 1.74
N TRP A 79 -4.91 20.63 1.35
CA TRP A 79 -5.33 20.52 -0.04
C TRP A 79 -5.71 21.88 -0.63
N GLY A 80 -6.50 22.68 0.08
CA GLY A 80 -6.86 24.04 -0.35
C GLY A 80 -5.62 24.93 -0.49
N TYR A 81 -4.68 24.83 0.46
CA TYR A 81 -3.40 25.53 0.39
C TYR A 81 -2.57 25.09 -0.83
N SER A 82 -2.51 23.80 -1.13
CA SER A 82 -1.82 23.29 -2.33
C SER A 82 -2.40 23.85 -3.63
N ILE A 83 -3.73 23.98 -3.71
CA ILE A 83 -4.39 24.62 -4.86
C ILE A 83 -4.00 26.09 -4.95
N LEU A 84 -4.01 26.82 -3.84
CA LEU A 84 -3.61 28.23 -3.82
C LEU A 84 -2.19 28.40 -4.32
N ILE A 85 -1.22 27.64 -3.81
CA ILE A 85 0.18 27.70 -4.30
C ILE A 85 0.25 27.37 -5.79
N ALA A 86 -0.45 26.32 -6.24
CA ALA A 86 -0.44 25.93 -7.63
C ALA A 86 -1.01 27.03 -8.56
N ILE A 87 -2.00 27.80 -8.09
CA ILE A 87 -2.53 28.99 -8.78
C ILE A 87 -1.50 30.12 -8.77
N PHE A 88 -0.99 30.50 -7.59
CA PHE A 88 -0.03 31.59 -7.44
C PHE A 88 1.23 31.39 -8.29
N ASN A 89 1.74 30.15 -8.34
CA ASN A 89 2.93 29.81 -9.13
C ASN A 89 2.59 29.46 -10.59
N SER A 90 1.34 29.63 -11.04
CA SER A 90 0.86 29.34 -12.39
C SER A 90 1.20 27.91 -12.87
N ARG A 91 1.10 26.93 -11.96
CA ARG A 91 1.52 25.55 -12.21
C ARG A 91 0.37 24.59 -12.54
N LEU A 92 -0.91 24.98 -12.44
CA LEU A 92 -2.07 24.08 -12.57
C LEU A 92 -2.10 23.17 -13.82
N GLY A 93 -1.46 23.56 -14.93
CA GLY A 93 -1.36 22.74 -16.14
C GLY A 93 -0.23 21.70 -16.16
N ASN A 94 0.68 21.69 -15.18
CA ASN A 94 1.82 20.78 -15.16
C ASN A 94 1.46 19.39 -14.61
N ASN A 95 2.04 18.35 -15.21
CA ASN A 95 1.81 16.96 -14.80
C ASN A 95 2.34 16.61 -13.39
N TYR A 96 3.21 17.46 -12.83
CA TYR A 96 3.84 17.25 -11.52
C TYR A 96 3.21 18.08 -10.38
N VAL A 97 2.04 18.66 -10.62
CA VAL A 97 1.32 19.48 -9.64
C VAL A 97 0.91 18.66 -8.43
N ASP A 98 1.30 19.13 -7.25
CA ASP A 98 0.99 18.45 -6.00
C ASP A 98 -0.50 18.44 -5.69
N ALA A 99 -1.25 19.45 -6.13
CA ALA A 99 -2.70 19.55 -5.94
C ALA A 99 -3.46 18.37 -6.57
N LYS A 100 -3.02 17.85 -7.72
CA LYS A 100 -3.59 16.65 -8.34
C LYS A 100 -3.37 15.43 -7.46
N ASN A 101 -2.14 15.24 -6.98
CA ASN A 101 -1.78 14.13 -6.10
C ASN A 101 -2.51 14.21 -4.74
N LEU A 102 -2.67 15.40 -4.19
CA LEU A 102 -3.44 15.61 -2.96
C LEU A 102 -4.94 15.42 -3.16
N THR A 103 -5.46 15.68 -4.36
CA THR A 103 -6.85 15.34 -4.71
C THR A 103 -7.05 13.83 -4.70
N PHE A 104 -6.12 13.06 -5.30
CA PHE A 104 -6.15 11.60 -5.21
C PHE A 104 -5.94 11.09 -3.78
N PHE A 105 -5.07 11.72 -3.01
CA PHE A 105 -4.92 11.40 -1.58
C PHE A 105 -6.22 11.62 -0.81
N LEU A 106 -6.89 12.77 -0.98
CA LEU A 106 -8.17 13.05 -0.34
C LEU A 106 -9.23 12.01 -0.73
N LEU A 107 -9.38 11.72 -2.03
CA LEU A 107 -10.38 10.77 -2.51
C LEU A 107 -10.08 9.32 -2.09
N TYR A 108 -8.85 8.85 -2.28
CA TYR A 108 -8.49 7.44 -2.14
C TYR A 108 -7.93 7.09 -0.77
N SER A 109 -7.18 7.99 -0.12
CA SER A 109 -6.63 7.76 1.22
C SER A 109 -7.56 8.17 2.33
N VAL A 110 -8.33 9.25 2.17
CA VAL A 110 -9.17 9.78 3.25
C VAL A 110 -10.61 9.29 3.10
N VAL A 111 -11.24 9.57 1.96
CA VAL A 111 -12.67 9.33 1.73
C VAL A 111 -12.99 7.86 1.48
N ALA A 112 -12.26 7.16 0.59
CA ALA A 112 -12.59 5.77 0.24
C ALA A 112 -12.59 4.78 1.43
N PRO A 113 -11.61 4.76 2.36
CA PRO A 113 -11.62 3.87 3.53
C PRO A 113 -12.89 3.99 4.36
N PHE A 114 -13.43 5.21 4.44
CA PHE A 114 -14.64 5.48 5.18
C PHE A 114 -15.84 4.72 4.60
N PHE A 115 -15.94 4.62 3.27
CA PHE A 115 -16.98 3.84 2.62
C PHE A 115 -16.68 2.33 2.68
N PHE A 116 -15.43 1.94 2.44
CA PHE A 116 -15.01 0.54 2.46
C PHE A 116 -15.26 -0.14 3.82
N ARG A 117 -15.14 0.58 4.94
CA ARG A 117 -15.36 -0.01 6.29
C ARG A 117 -16.74 -0.64 6.49
N TYR A 118 -17.72 -0.28 5.67
CA TYR A 118 -19.07 -0.83 5.72
C TYR A 118 -19.24 -2.13 4.93
N LEU A 119 -18.33 -2.42 4.00
CA LEU A 119 -18.32 -3.69 3.25
C LEU A 119 -17.80 -4.85 4.10
N PHE A 120 -16.98 -4.56 5.11
CA PHE A 120 -16.40 -5.56 6.00
C PHE A 120 -17.17 -5.66 7.31
N GLU A 121 -17.43 -6.90 7.74
CA GLU A 121 -18.13 -7.21 8.99
C GLU A 121 -17.17 -7.10 10.18
N ASP A 122 -15.96 -7.64 10.02
CA ASP A 122 -14.88 -7.64 10.99
C ASP A 122 -13.50 -7.54 10.31
N ARG A 123 -12.44 -7.49 11.12
CA ARG A 123 -11.05 -7.44 10.68
C ARG A 123 -10.63 -8.69 9.92
N GLU A 124 -11.17 -9.85 10.32
CA GLU A 124 -10.84 -11.12 9.71
C GLU A 124 -11.34 -11.18 8.27
N ALA A 125 -12.55 -10.70 7.99
CA ALA A 125 -13.09 -10.56 6.64
C ALA A 125 -12.24 -9.61 5.78
N LEU A 126 -11.80 -8.47 6.34
CA LEU A 126 -10.90 -7.54 5.66
C LEU A 126 -9.56 -8.20 5.32
N PHE A 127 -8.93 -8.84 6.30
CA PHE A 127 -7.64 -9.50 6.09
C PHE A 127 -7.73 -10.66 5.11
N LYS A 128 -8.75 -11.53 5.19
CA LYS A 128 -8.98 -12.58 4.19
C LYS A 128 -9.11 -12.00 2.78
N THR A 129 -9.83 -10.88 2.65
CA THR A 129 -9.97 -10.18 1.37
C THR A 129 -8.62 -9.69 0.85
N LEU A 130 -7.80 -9.05 1.69
CA LEU A 130 -6.44 -8.63 1.34
C LEU A 130 -5.54 -9.81 0.94
N VAL A 131 -5.67 -10.96 1.62
CA VAL A 131 -4.96 -12.18 1.23
C VAL A 131 -5.38 -12.65 -0.16
N TYR A 132 -6.68 -12.75 -0.44
CA TYR A 132 -7.17 -13.16 -1.76
C TYR A 132 -6.69 -12.22 -2.87
N VAL A 133 -6.78 -10.91 -2.64
CA VAL A 133 -6.27 -9.90 -3.57
C VAL A 133 -4.77 -10.07 -3.82
N GLY A 134 -4.00 -10.35 -2.78
CA GLY A 134 -2.56 -10.63 -2.88
C GLY A 134 -2.27 -11.88 -3.69
N VAL A 135 -2.99 -12.98 -3.43
CA VAL A 135 -2.84 -14.25 -4.16
C VAL A 135 -3.15 -14.07 -5.65
N ILE A 136 -4.25 -13.39 -5.99
CA ILE A 136 -4.60 -13.11 -7.40
C ILE A 136 -3.47 -12.34 -8.08
N GLN A 137 -2.97 -11.27 -7.45
CA GLN A 137 -1.89 -10.47 -8.03
C GLN A 137 -0.58 -11.26 -8.13
N SER A 138 -0.26 -12.10 -7.15
CA SER A 138 0.90 -12.98 -7.20
C SER A 138 0.84 -13.97 -8.36
N ILE A 139 -0.34 -14.59 -8.60
CA ILE A 139 -0.55 -15.47 -9.76
C ILE A 139 -0.29 -14.71 -11.07
N ILE A 140 -0.79 -13.48 -11.20
CA ILE A 140 -0.57 -12.64 -12.39
C ILE A 140 0.93 -12.35 -12.57
N ILE A 141 1.64 -11.99 -11.50
CA ILE A 141 3.09 -11.70 -11.56
C ILE A 141 3.87 -12.95 -11.99
N TYR A 142 3.57 -14.12 -11.42
CA TYR A 142 4.23 -15.37 -11.83
C TYR A 142 3.91 -15.71 -13.29
N ALA A 143 2.66 -15.52 -13.73
CA ALA A 143 2.27 -15.76 -15.12
C ALA A 143 3.02 -14.82 -16.09
N LEU A 144 3.14 -13.53 -15.76
CA LEU A 144 3.89 -12.56 -16.55
C LEU A 144 5.40 -12.85 -16.54
N PHE A 145 5.93 -13.38 -15.44
CA PHE A 145 7.33 -13.77 -15.35
C PHE A 145 7.65 -14.96 -16.27
N VAL A 146 6.82 -16.01 -16.19
CA VAL A 146 7.05 -17.30 -16.86
C VAL A 146 6.63 -17.28 -18.33
N PHE A 147 5.47 -16.72 -18.67
CA PHE A 147 4.86 -16.87 -20.00
C PHE A 147 5.01 -15.59 -20.86
N PRO A 148 5.82 -15.62 -21.94
CA PRO A 148 5.95 -14.48 -22.86
C PRO A 148 4.63 -14.07 -23.52
N GLY A 149 3.81 -15.04 -23.93
CA GLY A 149 2.51 -14.76 -24.56
C GLY A 149 1.57 -13.96 -23.65
N PHE A 150 1.62 -14.20 -22.34
CA PHE A 150 0.82 -13.47 -21.37
C PHE A 150 1.25 -12.01 -21.24
N ARG A 151 2.56 -11.72 -21.35
CA ARG A 151 3.09 -10.34 -21.39
C ARG A 151 2.60 -9.59 -22.63
N ILE A 152 2.69 -10.22 -23.80
CA ILE A 152 2.23 -9.62 -25.07
C ILE A 152 0.72 -9.32 -25.00
N LEU A 153 -0.07 -10.25 -24.45
CA LEU A 153 -1.51 -10.05 -24.24
C LEU A 153 -1.77 -8.84 -23.34
N PHE A 154 -1.08 -8.74 -22.20
CA PHE A 154 -1.26 -7.65 -21.25
C PHE A 154 -0.85 -6.29 -21.85
N ASP A 155 0.25 -6.25 -22.61
CA ASP A 155 0.74 -5.04 -23.28
C ASP A 155 -0.20 -4.51 -24.37
N LYS A 156 -1.00 -5.41 -24.96
CA LYS A 156 -2.04 -5.06 -25.92
C LYS A 156 -3.32 -4.57 -25.24
N LEU A 157 -3.71 -5.18 -24.12
CA LEU A 157 -5.01 -4.93 -23.49
C LEU A 157 -4.99 -3.81 -22.44
N PHE A 158 -3.89 -3.64 -21.72
CA PHE A 158 -3.83 -2.77 -20.56
C PHE A 158 -2.78 -1.67 -20.71
N GLU A 159 -3.10 -0.49 -20.20
CA GLU A 159 -2.12 0.57 -19.98
C GLU A 159 -1.23 0.22 -18.78
N THR A 160 0.04 0.62 -18.86
CA THR A 160 0.97 0.55 -17.73
C THR A 160 1.10 1.91 -17.07
N ASP A 161 0.84 1.97 -15.77
CA ASP A 161 1.18 3.13 -14.93
C ASP A 161 2.71 3.27 -14.72
N ALA A 162 3.47 2.26 -15.16
CA ALA A 162 4.93 2.28 -15.20
C ALA A 162 5.45 2.96 -16.46
N ARG A 163 6.64 3.57 -16.38
CA ARG A 163 7.37 4.15 -17.52
C ARG A 163 7.72 3.14 -18.64
N PHE A 164 7.34 1.88 -18.48
CA PHE A 164 7.74 0.75 -19.30
C PHE A 164 6.55 -0.19 -19.52
N GLY A 165 6.41 -0.71 -20.74
CA GLY A 165 5.37 -1.70 -21.10
C GLY A 165 5.66 -3.09 -20.53
N TYR A 166 4.65 -3.98 -20.55
CA TYR A 166 4.72 -5.35 -20.02
C TYR A 166 5.71 -6.25 -20.78
N THR A 167 6.10 -5.87 -21.99
CA THR A 167 7.07 -6.57 -22.83
C THR A 167 8.54 -6.19 -22.55
N SER A 168 8.78 -5.14 -21.76
CA SER A 168 10.13 -4.63 -21.49
C SER A 168 11.01 -5.67 -20.79
N ILE A 169 12.13 -6.04 -21.42
CA ILE A 169 13.02 -7.13 -20.96
C ILE A 169 13.86 -6.71 -19.73
N ASN A 170 14.16 -5.42 -19.59
CA ASN A 170 15.07 -4.90 -18.56
C ASN A 170 14.39 -4.42 -17.25
N VAL A 171 13.14 -4.80 -17.00
CA VAL A 171 12.36 -4.23 -15.90
C VAL A 171 11.89 -5.33 -14.95
N LYS A 172 11.88 -5.00 -13.65
CA LYS A 172 11.17 -5.74 -12.60
C LYS A 172 9.81 -6.21 -13.11
N VAL A 173 9.36 -7.39 -12.69
CA VAL A 173 8.11 -7.95 -13.18
C VAL A 173 6.94 -7.03 -12.82
N LEU A 174 6.22 -6.57 -13.83
CA LEU A 174 5.01 -5.78 -13.62
C LEU A 174 3.88 -6.69 -13.14
N GLY A 175 2.99 -6.12 -12.33
CA GLY A 175 1.70 -6.71 -12.01
C GLY A 175 0.61 -6.00 -12.79
N LEU A 176 -0.62 -6.47 -12.68
CA LEU A 176 -1.74 -5.76 -13.26
C LEU A 176 -1.91 -4.40 -12.57
N GLY A 177 -1.88 -3.30 -13.33
CA GLY A 177 -2.19 -1.95 -12.85
C GLY A 177 -1.18 -1.34 -11.86
N SER A 178 -0.03 -1.95 -11.64
CA SER A 178 1.04 -1.40 -10.78
C SER A 178 2.39 -2.08 -11.09
N GLY A 179 3.49 -1.38 -10.81
CA GLY A 179 4.84 -1.88 -11.03
C GLY A 179 5.82 -1.47 -9.94
N GLY A 180 6.98 -2.15 -9.93
CA GLY A 180 8.12 -1.76 -9.11
C GLY A 180 7.86 -1.75 -7.60
N ALA A 181 8.36 -0.73 -6.91
CA ALA A 181 8.28 -0.64 -5.46
C ALA A 181 6.83 -0.48 -4.96
N ALA A 182 5.99 0.31 -5.65
CA ALA A 182 4.58 0.47 -5.31
C ALA A 182 3.85 -0.88 -5.29
N LEU A 183 3.99 -1.69 -6.35
CA LEU A 183 3.41 -3.03 -6.41
C LEU A 183 3.89 -3.92 -5.26
N SER A 184 5.20 -3.94 -4.99
CA SER A 184 5.75 -4.75 -3.90
C SER A 184 5.17 -4.36 -2.54
N VAL A 185 4.95 -3.06 -2.30
CA VAL A 185 4.37 -2.54 -1.06
C VAL A 185 2.87 -2.84 -0.96
N LEU A 186 2.14 -2.90 -2.08
CA LEU A 186 0.76 -3.39 -2.09
C LEU A 186 0.67 -4.87 -1.71
N LEU A 187 1.57 -5.70 -2.24
CA LEU A 187 1.67 -7.12 -1.83
C LEU A 187 2.06 -7.25 -0.36
N PHE A 188 2.87 -6.34 0.18
CA PHE A 188 3.19 -6.30 1.60
C PHE A 188 1.93 -6.13 2.48
N LEU A 189 0.88 -5.44 2.03
CA LEU A 189 -0.37 -5.34 2.79
C LEU A 189 -1.10 -6.69 2.91
N SER A 190 -0.98 -7.54 1.89
CA SER A 190 -1.46 -8.92 1.92
C SER A 190 -0.59 -9.79 2.84
N LEU A 191 0.74 -9.61 2.82
CA LEU A 191 1.66 -10.25 3.78
C LEU A 191 1.38 -9.82 5.23
N TYR A 192 1.07 -8.55 5.45
CA TYR A 192 0.61 -8.01 6.72
C TYR A 192 -0.69 -8.68 7.18
N SER A 193 -1.64 -8.88 6.27
CA SER A 193 -2.88 -9.59 6.59
C SER A 193 -2.64 -11.07 6.93
N LEU A 194 -1.73 -11.76 6.22
CA LEU A 194 -1.33 -13.13 6.55
C LEU A 194 -0.56 -13.22 7.87
N GLY A 195 0.29 -12.23 8.17
CA GLY A 195 1.02 -12.18 9.43
C GLY A 195 0.10 -12.16 10.64
N TYR A 196 -1.10 -11.55 10.52
CA TYR A 196 -2.16 -11.67 11.52
C TYR A 196 -2.64 -13.12 11.70
N PHE A 197 -2.94 -13.82 10.61
CA PHE A 197 -3.41 -15.22 10.66
C PHE A 197 -2.32 -16.21 11.05
N LEU A 198 -1.06 -15.88 10.83
CA LEU A 198 0.06 -16.69 11.31
C LEU A 198 0.10 -16.75 12.84
N PHE A 199 -0.53 -15.83 13.59
CA PHE A 199 -0.68 -15.97 15.04
C PHE A 199 -1.66 -17.07 15.46
N ASP A 200 -2.58 -17.49 14.59
CA ASP A 200 -3.52 -18.58 14.87
C ASP A 200 -2.89 -19.95 14.58
N GLU A 201 -3.02 -20.91 15.50
CA GLU A 201 -2.39 -22.23 15.41
C GLU A 201 -3.07 -23.16 14.39
N LYS A 202 -4.35 -22.94 14.08
CA LYS A 202 -5.16 -23.92 13.32
C LYS A 202 -4.76 -24.07 11.85
N SER A 203 -4.12 -23.08 11.24
CA SER A 203 -3.82 -23.06 9.80
C SER A 203 -2.42 -22.53 9.45
N VAL A 204 -1.48 -22.61 10.40
CA VAL A 204 -0.12 -22.04 10.26
C VAL A 204 0.57 -22.49 8.97
N ILE A 205 0.53 -23.77 8.62
CA ILE A 205 1.24 -24.30 7.44
C ILE A 205 0.68 -23.69 6.15
N ALA A 206 -0.64 -23.74 5.96
CA ALA A 206 -1.29 -23.17 4.78
C ALA A 206 -1.01 -21.67 4.67
N ASN A 207 -1.16 -20.93 5.78
CA ASN A 207 -0.88 -19.50 5.81
C ASN A 207 0.60 -19.19 5.54
N SER A 208 1.53 -20.02 6.01
CA SER A 208 2.97 -19.88 5.74
C SER A 208 3.29 -20.13 4.27
N LEU A 209 2.67 -21.13 3.63
CA LEU A 209 2.84 -21.38 2.20
C LEU A 209 2.32 -20.21 1.37
N ILE A 210 1.13 -19.70 1.67
CA ILE A 210 0.57 -18.53 1.00
C ILE A 210 1.45 -17.29 1.26
N TYR A 211 1.96 -17.14 2.48
CA TYR A 211 2.85 -16.03 2.84
C TYR A 211 4.08 -16.02 1.95
N VAL A 212 4.75 -17.16 1.78
CA VAL A 212 5.94 -17.16 0.92
C VAL A 212 5.59 -17.10 -0.56
N PHE A 213 4.47 -17.68 -0.98
CA PHE A 213 3.98 -17.49 -2.34
C PHE A 213 3.84 -16.01 -2.70
N ILE A 214 3.23 -15.20 -1.82
CA ILE A 214 3.10 -13.75 -2.01
C ILE A 214 4.46 -13.04 -1.87
N LEU A 215 5.31 -13.48 -0.94
CA LEU A 215 6.65 -12.91 -0.73
C LEU A 215 7.54 -13.08 -1.96
N GLY A 216 7.49 -14.25 -2.62
CA GLY A 216 8.20 -14.50 -3.87
C GLY A 216 7.72 -13.60 -5.00
N ALA A 217 6.41 -13.34 -5.11
CA ALA A 217 5.89 -12.39 -6.08
C ALA A 217 6.33 -10.95 -5.75
N ALA A 218 6.39 -10.58 -4.47
CA ALA A 218 6.91 -9.29 -4.03
C ALA A 218 8.39 -9.13 -4.40
N LEU A 219 9.19 -10.21 -4.32
CA LEU A 219 10.59 -10.22 -4.76
C LEU A 219 10.73 -9.91 -6.25
N LEU A 220 9.92 -10.57 -7.09
CA LEU A 220 9.89 -10.34 -8.54
C LEU A 220 9.46 -8.91 -8.91
N ALA A 221 8.52 -8.33 -8.14
CA ALA A 221 7.99 -7.00 -8.36
C ALA A 221 8.93 -5.88 -7.85
N GLY A 222 9.51 -6.03 -6.66
CA GLY A 222 10.33 -4.99 -6.05
C GLY A 222 10.84 -5.27 -4.63
N ARG A 223 12.04 -4.76 -4.34
CA ARG A 223 12.76 -5.02 -3.07
C ARG A 223 12.05 -4.44 -1.84
N THR A 224 11.34 -3.33 -1.97
CA THR A 224 10.82 -2.55 -0.84
C THR A 224 9.80 -3.35 -0.01
N GLY A 225 8.74 -3.83 -0.66
CA GLY A 225 7.74 -4.65 0.02
C GLY A 225 8.25 -6.04 0.40
N PHE A 226 9.20 -6.59 -0.36
CA PHE A 226 9.88 -7.84 -0.02
C PHE A 226 10.62 -7.74 1.32
N PHE A 227 11.48 -6.73 1.50
CA PHE A 227 12.19 -6.54 2.77
C PHE A 227 11.25 -6.20 3.94
N ALA A 228 10.22 -5.37 3.70
CA ALA A 228 9.18 -5.13 4.69
C ALA A 228 8.43 -6.42 5.09
N GLY A 229 8.19 -7.31 4.12
CA GLY A 229 7.66 -8.65 4.32
C GLY A 229 8.58 -9.49 5.20
N ILE A 230 9.86 -9.66 4.84
CA ILE A 230 10.82 -10.42 5.66
C ILE A 230 10.87 -9.89 7.09
N LEU A 231 10.96 -8.57 7.27
CA LEU A 231 11.00 -7.95 8.59
C LEU A 231 9.73 -8.28 9.40
N LEU A 232 8.56 -8.20 8.76
CA LEU A 232 7.30 -8.58 9.39
C LEU A 232 7.29 -10.07 9.78
N GLY A 233 7.75 -10.96 8.89
CA GLY A 233 7.91 -12.38 9.17
C GLY A 233 8.80 -12.62 10.39
N ALA A 234 9.95 -11.94 10.47
CA ALA A 234 10.85 -12.00 11.61
C ALA A 234 10.17 -11.53 12.91
N VAL A 235 9.39 -10.43 12.87
CA VAL A 235 8.62 -9.96 14.03
C VAL A 235 7.56 -10.98 14.47
N VAL A 236 6.86 -11.61 13.52
CA VAL A 236 5.86 -12.65 13.81
C VAL A 236 6.53 -13.87 14.48
N VAL A 237 7.68 -14.30 13.97
CA VAL A 237 8.47 -15.40 14.54
C VAL A 237 9.00 -15.05 15.92
N TRP A 238 9.62 -13.89 16.10
CA TRP A 238 10.11 -13.41 17.40
C TRP A 238 8.99 -13.43 18.42
N LYS A 239 7.85 -12.81 18.11
CA LYS A 239 6.72 -12.74 19.04
C LYS A 239 6.21 -14.13 19.39
N LYS A 240 6.18 -15.06 18.43
CA LYS A 240 5.86 -16.48 18.69
C LYS A 240 6.87 -17.18 19.59
N LEU A 241 8.17 -16.96 19.41
CA LEU A 241 9.21 -17.53 20.26
C LEU A 241 9.12 -17.00 21.71
N GLY A 242 8.83 -15.71 21.87
CA GLY A 242 8.64 -15.08 23.19
C GLY A 242 7.39 -15.56 23.94
N MET A 243 6.36 -16.06 23.24
CA MET A 243 5.10 -16.53 23.84
C MET A 243 5.16 -17.97 24.40
N ARG A 244 6.34 -18.53 24.69
CA ARG A 244 6.52 -19.91 25.21
C ARG A 244 5.68 -20.96 24.46
N MET A 245 5.62 -20.85 23.13
CA MET A 245 4.84 -21.80 22.34
C MET A 245 5.40 -23.23 22.45
N LYS A 246 4.52 -24.22 22.26
CA LYS A 246 4.90 -25.63 22.15
C LYS A 246 5.92 -25.78 21.02
N LYS A 247 7.06 -26.45 21.28
CA LYS A 247 8.15 -26.71 20.31
C LYS A 247 7.65 -27.17 18.92
N LYS A 248 6.51 -27.89 18.88
CA LYS A 248 5.83 -28.35 17.67
C LYS A 248 5.40 -27.23 16.71
N ALA A 249 4.93 -26.08 17.20
CA ALA A 249 4.47 -24.98 16.34
C ALA A 249 5.64 -24.21 15.71
N ILE A 250 6.75 -24.08 16.42
CA ILE A 250 8.01 -23.51 15.91
C ILE A 250 8.60 -24.45 14.84
N ALA A 251 8.64 -25.75 15.12
CA ALA A 251 9.10 -26.76 14.15
C ALA A 251 8.25 -26.75 12.87
N LYS A 252 6.92 -26.61 12.97
CA LYS A 252 6.02 -26.47 11.81
C LYS A 252 6.30 -25.23 10.97
N LEU A 253 6.61 -24.10 11.60
CA LEU A 253 6.93 -22.87 10.90
C LEU A 253 8.30 -22.96 10.21
N PHE A 254 9.29 -23.54 10.89
CA PHE A 254 10.62 -23.75 10.32
C PHE A 254 10.61 -24.75 9.16
N THR A 255 9.87 -25.86 9.29
CA THR A 255 9.69 -26.84 8.21
C THR A 255 8.96 -26.25 7.01
N ALA A 256 7.93 -25.42 7.21
CA ALA A 256 7.28 -24.71 6.11
C ALA A 256 8.25 -23.75 5.40
N LEU A 257 9.06 -23.01 6.16
CA LEU A 257 10.06 -22.10 5.59
C LEU A 257 11.17 -22.85 4.82
N LEU A 258 11.65 -23.97 5.36
CA LEU A 258 12.64 -24.83 4.70
C LEU A 258 12.08 -25.46 3.42
N PHE A 259 10.86 -26.01 3.48
CA PHE A 259 10.18 -26.59 2.30
C PHE A 259 10.09 -25.56 1.17
N VAL A 260 9.74 -24.33 1.51
CA VAL A 260 9.66 -23.23 0.56
C VAL A 260 11.03 -22.86 -0.03
N VAL A 261 12.09 -22.80 0.78
CA VAL A 261 13.45 -22.54 0.28
C VAL A 261 13.85 -23.63 -0.71
N VAL A 262 13.51 -24.88 -0.43
CA VAL A 262 13.75 -26.01 -1.35
C VAL A 262 12.94 -25.84 -2.63
N VAL A 263 11.64 -25.55 -2.55
CA VAL A 263 10.78 -25.35 -3.74
C VAL A 263 11.28 -24.17 -4.59
N MET A 264 11.67 -23.05 -3.98
CA MET A 264 12.26 -21.92 -4.70
C MET A 264 13.61 -22.32 -5.32
N GLY A 265 14.47 -23.05 -4.60
CA GLY A 265 15.74 -23.53 -5.13
C GLY A 265 15.57 -24.44 -6.34
N VAL A 266 14.61 -25.37 -6.28
CA VAL A 266 14.25 -26.24 -7.40
C VAL A 266 13.69 -25.43 -8.58
N ALA A 267 12.76 -24.51 -8.33
CA ALA A 267 12.19 -23.66 -9.37
C ALA A 267 13.26 -22.78 -10.05
N LEU A 268 14.22 -22.24 -9.28
CA LEU A 268 15.37 -21.51 -9.79
C LEU A 268 16.29 -22.42 -10.61
N GLY A 269 16.51 -23.66 -10.19
CA GLY A 269 17.28 -24.65 -10.94
C GLY A 269 16.64 -25.00 -12.30
N PHE A 270 15.31 -25.12 -12.35
CA PHE A 270 14.59 -25.29 -13.63
C PHE A 270 14.62 -24.03 -14.48
N ALA A 271 14.48 -22.86 -13.88
CA ALA A 271 14.59 -21.58 -14.58
C ALA A 271 15.95 -21.37 -15.24
N MET A 272 17.03 -21.82 -14.59
CA MET A 272 18.39 -21.73 -15.12
C MET A 272 18.64 -22.56 -16.38
N LYS A 273 17.77 -23.53 -16.71
CA LYS A 273 17.87 -24.31 -17.95
C LYS A 273 17.36 -23.58 -19.19
N SER A 274 16.55 -22.53 -19.03
CA SER A 274 16.07 -21.69 -20.13
C SER A 274 16.91 -20.41 -20.18
N GLU A 275 17.54 -20.12 -21.31
CA GLU A 275 18.41 -18.94 -21.48
C GLU A 275 17.66 -17.62 -21.19
N THR A 276 16.44 -17.48 -21.70
CA THR A 276 15.60 -16.30 -21.44
C THR A 276 15.12 -16.17 -19.99
N LEU A 277 14.98 -17.29 -19.26
CA LEU A 277 14.54 -17.28 -17.87
C LEU A 277 15.71 -17.15 -16.91
N SER A 278 16.88 -17.70 -17.28
CA SER A 278 18.12 -17.58 -16.53
C SER A 278 18.59 -16.13 -16.48
N GLU A 279 18.56 -15.39 -17.59
CA GLU A 279 18.87 -13.95 -17.63
C GLU A 279 17.98 -13.15 -16.68
N LYS A 280 16.66 -13.39 -16.71
CA LYS A 280 15.71 -12.72 -15.81
C LYS A 280 15.91 -13.07 -14.35
N VAL A 281 16.22 -14.33 -14.05
CA VAL A 281 16.55 -14.79 -12.69
C VAL A 281 17.82 -14.11 -12.22
N ILE A 282 18.88 -14.11 -13.03
CA ILE A 282 20.16 -13.47 -12.72
C ILE A 282 19.95 -11.98 -12.48
N GLN A 283 19.12 -11.30 -13.28
CA GLN A 283 18.81 -9.88 -13.09
C GLN A 283 17.98 -9.63 -11.82
N THR A 284 17.00 -10.49 -11.52
CA THR A 284 16.21 -10.37 -10.29
C THR A 284 17.07 -10.62 -9.05
N LEU A 285 18.01 -11.57 -9.12
CA LEU A 285 18.97 -11.87 -8.06
C LEU A 285 20.06 -10.79 -7.93
N SER A 286 20.52 -10.20 -9.04
CA SER A 286 21.46 -9.07 -9.00
C SER A 286 20.82 -7.88 -8.29
N HIS A 287 19.49 -7.73 -8.41
CA HIS A 287 18.77 -6.77 -7.62
C HIS A 287 18.71 -7.10 -6.11
N ILE A 288 19.00 -8.31 -5.65
CA ILE A 288 18.99 -8.62 -4.20
C ILE A 288 20.37 -8.37 -3.58
N LYS A 289 21.43 -8.15 -4.36
CA LYS A 289 22.80 -7.98 -3.86
C LYS A 289 22.90 -6.86 -2.82
N ILE A 290 23.02 -7.29 -1.55
CA ILE A 290 23.18 -6.42 -0.38
C ILE A 290 24.57 -5.73 -0.43
N SER A 291 25.56 -6.37 -1.05
CA SER A 291 26.92 -5.84 -1.19
C SER A 291 26.98 -4.50 -1.94
N GLU A 292 26.15 -4.33 -2.99
CA GLU A 292 26.00 -3.04 -3.69
C GLU A 292 25.20 -2.01 -2.89
N THR A 293 24.43 -2.43 -1.89
CA THR A 293 23.60 -1.54 -1.06
C THR A 293 24.38 -0.98 0.13
N VAL A 294 25.36 -1.72 0.65
CA VAL A 294 26.17 -1.36 1.84
C VAL A 294 27.51 -0.72 1.46
N ASN A 295 28.08 -1.06 0.30
CA ASN A 295 29.31 -0.43 -0.18
C ASN A 295 29.01 0.94 -0.82
N ALA A 296 28.99 1.99 0.01
CA ALA A 296 28.74 3.39 -0.36
C ALA A 296 29.70 3.96 -1.43
N HIS A 297 30.76 3.25 -1.78
CA HIS A 297 31.74 3.64 -2.80
C HIS A 297 31.40 3.14 -4.21
N SER A 298 30.35 2.31 -4.36
CA SER A 298 29.82 1.95 -5.68
C SER A 298 28.80 2.99 -6.15
N SER A 299 28.98 3.48 -7.38
CA SER A 299 28.10 4.47 -8.02
C SER A 299 26.64 4.02 -8.20
N SER A 300 26.37 2.72 -8.01
CA SER A 300 25.05 2.10 -8.07
C SER A 300 24.36 1.94 -6.69
N SER A 301 25.02 2.29 -5.58
CA SER A 301 24.44 2.11 -4.25
C SER A 301 23.31 3.12 -3.95
N PHE A 302 22.22 2.66 -3.34
CA PHE A 302 21.06 3.49 -2.99
C PHE A 302 21.43 4.70 -2.11
N LEU A 303 22.32 4.49 -1.14
CA LEU A 303 22.79 5.56 -0.25
C LEU A 303 23.58 6.63 -1.02
N TYR A 304 24.46 6.21 -1.93
CA TYR A 304 25.21 7.14 -2.78
C TYR A 304 24.29 7.94 -3.70
N VAL A 305 23.31 7.28 -4.33
CA VAL A 305 22.33 7.94 -5.21
C VAL A 305 21.52 8.96 -4.43
N ILE A 306 21.02 8.63 -3.24
CA ILE A 306 20.28 9.58 -2.40
C ILE A 306 21.14 10.76 -1.97
N LEU A 307 22.38 10.52 -1.52
CA LEU A 307 23.26 11.60 -1.06
C LEU A 307 23.66 12.55 -2.19
N LYS A 308 23.61 12.10 -3.44
CA LYS A 308 23.86 12.92 -4.64
C LYS A 308 22.62 13.55 -5.25
N MET A 309 21.42 13.24 -4.76
CA MET A 309 20.20 13.89 -5.23
C MET A 309 20.21 15.35 -4.79
N ASN A 310 19.89 16.25 -5.73
CA ASN A 310 19.76 17.66 -5.44
C ASN A 310 18.73 17.87 -4.32
N LEU A 311 19.17 18.54 -3.26
CA LEU A 311 18.28 19.07 -2.23
C LEU A 311 17.88 20.49 -2.66
N PRO A 312 16.61 20.86 -2.48
CA PRO A 312 16.18 22.22 -2.75
C PRO A 312 16.92 23.20 -1.83
N GLU A 313 17.48 24.26 -2.41
CA GLU A 313 18.12 25.34 -1.66
C GLU A 313 17.10 26.07 -0.77
N LEU A 314 17.61 26.71 0.30
CA LEU A 314 16.79 27.47 1.22
C LEU A 314 16.27 28.74 0.52
N SER A 315 15.09 28.60 -0.10
CA SER A 315 14.45 29.59 -0.96
C SER A 315 13.01 29.84 -0.51
N PRO A 316 12.34 30.91 -0.97
CA PRO A 316 10.92 31.12 -0.70
C PRO A 316 10.05 29.93 -1.16
N GLU A 317 10.43 29.25 -2.24
CA GLU A 317 9.78 28.01 -2.69
C GLU A 317 9.87 26.88 -1.66
N LEU A 318 10.98 26.77 -0.92
CA LEU A 318 11.12 25.79 0.16
C LEU A 318 10.31 26.19 1.41
N LEU A 319 10.19 27.48 1.69
CA LEU A 319 9.47 27.97 2.87
C LEU A 319 7.95 27.86 2.68
N TYR A 320 7.45 28.36 1.55
CA TYR A 320 6.02 28.49 1.25
C TYR A 320 5.49 27.47 0.25
N GLY A 321 6.35 26.65 -0.33
CA GLY A 321 5.96 25.62 -1.29
C GLY A 321 6.01 26.07 -2.73
N ALA A 322 6.53 25.18 -3.58
CA ALA A 322 6.66 25.39 -5.00
C ALA A 322 5.39 24.96 -5.78
N GLY A 323 4.52 24.13 -5.17
CA GLY A 323 3.31 23.60 -5.79
C GLY A 323 3.52 22.33 -6.63
N TYR A 324 4.76 21.81 -6.68
CA TYR A 324 5.11 20.58 -7.37
C TYR A 324 6.19 19.82 -6.56
N GLY A 325 6.13 18.48 -6.60
CA GLY A 325 7.09 17.64 -5.86
C GLY A 325 8.33 17.25 -6.66
N ARG A 326 8.26 17.35 -8.00
CA ARG A 326 9.36 17.03 -8.94
C ARG A 326 9.30 17.96 -10.14
N GLY A 327 10.45 18.41 -10.64
CA GLY A 327 10.54 19.25 -11.83
C GLY A 327 11.49 20.43 -11.67
N LEU A 328 11.41 21.37 -12.62
CA LEU A 328 12.22 22.59 -12.64
C LEU A 328 11.57 23.70 -11.81
N SER A 329 12.35 24.28 -10.89
CA SER A 329 11.98 25.48 -10.15
C SER A 329 11.85 26.71 -11.01
N LEU A 330 11.24 27.76 -10.45
CA LEU A 330 11.18 29.06 -11.12
C LEU A 330 12.60 29.63 -11.32
N THR A 331 13.53 29.23 -10.46
CA THR A 331 14.97 29.55 -10.57
C THR A 331 15.74 28.60 -11.52
N GLY A 332 15.09 27.62 -12.14
CA GLY A 332 15.71 26.68 -13.08
C GLY A 332 16.43 25.48 -12.44
N VAL A 333 16.36 25.32 -11.12
CA VAL A 333 16.95 24.18 -10.40
C VAL A 333 16.07 22.95 -10.61
N ASN A 334 16.67 21.86 -11.10
CA ASN A 334 15.98 20.60 -11.27
C ASN A 334 15.88 19.84 -9.94
N VAL A 335 14.69 19.80 -9.37
CA VAL A 335 14.39 19.06 -8.15
C VAL A 335 13.82 17.70 -8.52
N GLN A 336 14.69 16.68 -8.47
CA GLN A 336 14.36 15.27 -8.67
C GLN A 336 14.90 14.45 -7.50
N ASN A 337 14.18 14.50 -6.39
CA ASN A 337 14.50 13.69 -5.22
C ASN A 337 13.47 12.56 -5.08
N ASP A 338 13.92 11.33 -4.86
CA ASP A 338 13.00 10.19 -4.68
C ASP A 338 12.38 10.14 -3.28
N ILE A 339 13.00 10.78 -2.28
CA ILE A 339 12.52 10.82 -0.89
C ILE A 339 11.17 11.56 -0.82
N GLY A 340 10.15 10.90 -0.27
CA GLY A 340 8.81 11.47 -0.16
C GLY A 340 8.72 12.70 0.74
N TYR A 341 9.46 12.70 1.85
CA TYR A 341 9.55 13.86 2.73
C TYR A 341 10.04 15.12 2.02
N VAL A 342 11.11 14.98 1.21
CA VAL A 342 11.69 16.10 0.48
C VAL A 342 10.71 16.60 -0.58
N GLN A 343 10.11 15.70 -1.36
CA GLN A 343 9.12 16.09 -2.38
C GLN A 343 7.93 16.84 -1.76
N ARG A 344 7.45 16.39 -0.60
CA ARG A 344 6.31 17.01 0.09
C ARG A 344 6.64 18.36 0.70
N ILE A 345 7.81 18.47 1.32
CA ILE A 345 8.30 19.75 1.87
C ILE A 345 8.52 20.74 0.73
N PHE A 346 9.04 20.30 -0.41
CA PHE A 346 9.22 21.19 -1.54
C PHE A 346 7.89 21.60 -2.18
N SER A 347 6.91 20.70 -2.24
CA SER A 347 5.61 21.00 -2.83
C SER A 347 4.74 21.92 -2.00
N LEU A 348 4.73 21.74 -0.68
CA LEU A 348 3.87 22.47 0.28
C LEU A 348 4.64 23.48 1.13
N GLY A 349 5.96 23.54 1.02
CA GLY A 349 6.78 24.30 1.95
C GLY A 349 7.02 23.53 3.25
N ILE A 350 8.02 23.96 4.01
CA ILE A 350 8.44 23.32 5.26
C ILE A 350 7.27 23.21 6.25
N PHE A 351 6.50 24.28 6.44
CA PHE A 351 5.45 24.30 7.46
C PHE A 351 4.30 23.33 7.13
N PHE A 352 3.68 23.46 5.96
CA PHE A 352 2.57 22.59 5.56
C PHE A 352 3.03 21.17 5.22
N GLY A 353 4.27 20.99 4.76
CA GLY A 353 4.88 19.67 4.57
C GLY A 353 5.01 18.91 5.90
N ILE A 354 5.54 19.55 6.95
CA ILE A 354 5.60 18.96 8.29
C ILE A 354 4.20 18.71 8.86
N MET A 355 3.29 19.68 8.72
CA MET A 355 1.90 19.52 9.18
C MET A 355 1.21 18.34 8.50
N PHE A 356 1.43 18.11 7.21
CA PHE A 356 0.85 16.98 6.49
C PHE A 356 1.23 15.64 7.14
N TYR A 357 2.52 15.42 7.40
CA TYR A 357 2.98 14.20 8.06
C TYR A 357 2.50 14.10 9.50
N LEU A 358 2.53 15.22 10.25
CA LEU A 358 2.09 15.27 11.64
C LEU A 358 0.60 14.95 11.79
N ILE A 359 -0.26 15.53 10.94
CA ILE A 359 -1.71 15.27 10.92
C ILE A 359 -1.99 13.79 10.63
N ASN A 360 -1.30 13.22 9.63
CA ASN A 360 -1.41 11.78 9.32
C ASN A 360 -0.95 10.91 10.50
N PHE A 361 0.21 11.19 11.08
CA PHE A 361 0.76 10.45 12.20
C PHE A 361 -0.17 10.50 13.42
N ILE A 362 -0.59 11.70 13.83
CA ILE A 362 -1.50 11.90 14.96
C ILE A 362 -2.82 11.17 14.73
N CYS A 363 -3.39 11.24 13.53
CA CYS A 363 -4.64 10.53 13.22
C CYS A 363 -4.47 9.01 13.37
N PHE A 364 -3.47 8.42 12.70
CA PHE A 364 -3.23 6.98 12.75
C PHE A 364 -2.93 6.49 14.18
N TRP A 365 -2.17 7.29 14.93
CA TRP A 365 -1.83 6.98 16.32
C TRP A 365 -3.03 7.08 17.27
N LYS A 366 -3.87 8.11 17.11
CA LYS A 366 -5.13 8.26 17.88
C LYS A 366 -6.12 7.14 17.55
N ILE A 367 -6.21 6.70 16.29
CA ILE A 367 -7.00 5.52 15.91
C ILE A 367 -6.43 4.26 16.58
N SER A 368 -5.11 4.08 16.53
CA SER A 368 -4.43 2.95 17.20
C SER A 368 -4.73 2.88 18.70
N SER A 369 -4.71 4.01 19.41
CA SER A 369 -4.97 4.01 20.86
C SER A 369 -6.39 3.57 21.23
N LYS A 370 -7.37 3.73 20.32
CA LYS A 370 -8.75 3.28 20.50
C LYS A 370 -8.94 1.77 20.27
N VAL A 371 -7.96 1.08 19.69
CA VAL A 371 -7.98 -0.39 19.52
C VAL A 371 -7.82 -1.06 20.89
N LYS A 372 -8.80 -1.89 21.31
CA LYS A 372 -8.80 -2.56 22.64
C LYS A 372 -7.73 -3.64 22.79
N LYS A 373 -7.64 -4.58 21.84
CA LYS A 373 -6.70 -5.73 21.92
C LYS A 373 -5.26 -5.22 21.85
N LYS A 374 -4.51 -5.28 22.95
CA LYS A 374 -3.13 -4.77 23.06
C LYS A 374 -2.21 -5.35 21.98
N GLU A 375 -2.33 -6.64 21.73
CA GLU A 375 -1.55 -7.33 20.70
C GLU A 375 -1.83 -6.81 19.29
N PHE A 376 -3.11 -6.60 18.95
CA PHE A 376 -3.50 -6.05 17.66
C PHE A 376 -3.11 -4.58 17.55
N ARG A 377 -3.20 -3.82 18.65
CA ARG A 377 -2.73 -2.42 18.71
C ARG A 377 -1.24 -2.33 18.39
N PHE A 378 -0.42 -3.19 18.98
CA PHE A 378 1.01 -3.27 18.67
C PHE A 378 1.24 -3.62 17.20
N TYR A 379 0.53 -4.65 16.69
CA TYR A 379 0.61 -5.05 15.29
C TYR A 379 0.24 -3.93 14.32
N TYR A 380 -0.81 -3.17 14.64
CA TYR A 380 -1.26 -2.01 13.87
C TYR A 380 -0.25 -0.85 13.89
N ARG A 381 0.44 -0.61 15.02
CA ARG A 381 1.50 0.39 15.12
C ARG A 381 2.71 0.07 14.26
N ILE A 382 3.06 -1.21 14.11
CA ILE A 382 4.12 -1.62 13.19
C ILE A 382 3.81 -1.16 11.77
N LEU A 383 2.57 -1.37 11.30
CA LEU A 383 2.17 -0.94 9.96
C LEU A 383 2.31 0.58 9.76
N ILE A 384 1.93 1.37 10.78
CA ILE A 384 2.12 2.82 10.78
C ILE A 384 3.61 3.17 10.66
N LEU A 385 4.46 2.61 11.52
CA LEU A 385 5.89 2.89 11.49
C LEU A 385 6.53 2.50 10.17
N VAL A 386 6.17 1.33 9.61
CA VAL A 386 6.64 0.90 8.29
C VAL A 386 6.31 1.93 7.23
N LEU A 387 5.08 2.45 7.16
CA LEU A 387 4.73 3.50 6.18
C LEU A 387 5.66 4.72 6.28
N PHE A 388 5.91 5.24 7.49
CA PHE A 388 6.78 6.40 7.67
C PHE A 388 8.26 6.11 7.34
N VAL A 389 8.73 4.89 7.59
CA VAL A 389 10.08 4.47 7.16
C VAL A 389 10.15 4.33 5.64
N LEU A 390 9.12 3.77 5.01
CA LEU A 390 9.06 3.62 3.55
C LEU A 390 9.11 4.98 2.84
N GLU A 391 8.55 6.03 3.45
CA GLU A 391 8.57 7.40 2.92
C GLU A 391 10.00 7.99 2.78
N LEU A 392 10.99 7.45 3.53
CA LEU A 392 12.41 7.81 3.36
C LEU A 392 12.99 7.33 2.03
N LYS A 393 12.33 6.39 1.35
CA LYS A 393 12.80 5.82 0.08
C LYS A 393 12.06 6.42 -1.11
N GLU A 394 10.74 6.37 -1.07
CA GLU A 394 9.84 6.82 -2.13
C GLU A 394 8.62 7.48 -1.48
N ALA A 395 7.92 8.32 -2.21
CA ALA A 395 6.75 9.03 -1.71
C ALA A 395 5.50 8.13 -1.63
N PHE A 396 5.46 7.19 -0.69
CA PHE A 396 4.34 6.27 -0.50
C PHE A 396 3.04 6.93 -0.04
N PHE A 397 3.11 8.12 0.56
CA PHE A 397 1.91 8.94 0.72
C PHE A 397 1.33 9.41 -0.63
N TYR A 398 2.14 9.59 -1.69
CA TYR A 398 1.62 9.86 -3.05
C TYR A 398 0.95 8.67 -3.71
N TYR A 399 1.33 7.44 -3.34
CA TYR A 399 0.67 6.25 -3.84
C TYR A 399 -0.68 5.97 -3.15
N TYR A 400 -1.10 6.79 -2.17
CA TYR A 400 -2.41 6.86 -1.47
C TYR A 400 -3.00 5.58 -0.84
N LEU A 401 -2.64 4.38 -1.32
CA LEU A 401 -3.25 3.11 -0.94
C LEU A 401 -2.78 2.62 0.43
N VAL A 402 -1.50 2.80 0.79
CA VAL A 402 -1.02 2.38 2.12
C VAL A 402 -1.68 3.21 3.23
N PRO A 403 -1.72 4.56 3.15
CA PRO A 403 -2.51 5.38 4.08
C PRO A 403 -4.01 4.98 4.12
N SER A 404 -4.60 4.70 2.96
CA SER A 404 -5.99 4.23 2.82
C SER A 404 -6.23 2.95 3.65
N MET A 405 -5.32 1.98 3.53
CA MET A 405 -5.43 0.69 4.19
C MET A 405 -5.21 0.78 5.70
N ILE A 406 -4.29 1.65 6.15
CA ILE A 406 -4.13 1.94 7.58
C ILE A 406 -5.45 2.44 8.17
N LEU A 407 -6.07 3.47 7.57
CA LEU A 407 -7.35 3.99 8.05
C LEU A 407 -8.46 2.93 8.03
N LEU A 408 -8.57 2.17 6.94
CA LEU A 408 -9.59 1.13 6.81
C LEU A 408 -9.45 0.06 7.90
N ILE A 409 -8.25 -0.48 8.11
CA ILE A 409 -7.96 -1.46 9.16
C ILE A 409 -8.32 -0.88 10.53
N GLY A 410 -7.91 0.36 10.80
CA GLY A 410 -8.23 1.05 12.05
C GLY A 410 -9.74 1.20 12.28
N PHE A 411 -10.50 1.63 11.27
CA PHE A 411 -11.94 1.79 11.37
C PHE A 411 -12.68 0.47 11.60
N VAL A 412 -12.32 -0.57 10.85
CA VAL A 412 -12.92 -1.91 11.01
C VAL A 412 -12.60 -2.47 12.40
N ALA A 413 -11.35 -2.33 12.85
CA ALA A 413 -10.91 -2.80 14.16
C ALA A 413 -11.64 -2.17 15.33
N ILE A 414 -12.00 -0.88 15.23
CA ILE A 414 -12.76 -0.22 16.29
C ILE A 414 -14.25 -0.54 16.17
N ARG A 415 -14.82 -0.65 14.97
CA ARG A 415 -16.25 -0.96 14.77
C ARG A 415 -16.67 -2.30 15.38
N GLU A 416 -15.82 -3.33 15.33
CA GLU A 416 -16.07 -4.61 16.02
C GLU A 416 -16.47 -4.44 17.49
N LYS A 417 -15.99 -3.36 18.15
CA LYS A 417 -16.32 -3.01 19.54
C LYS A 417 -17.80 -2.67 19.71
N THR A 418 -18.36 -1.85 18.82
CA THR A 418 -19.70 -1.26 19.00
C THR A 418 -20.79 -2.33 18.82
N ILE A 419 -20.61 -3.25 17.87
CA ILE A 419 -21.59 -4.31 17.60
C ILE A 419 -21.66 -5.31 18.78
N LYS A 420 -20.52 -5.81 19.25
CA LYS A 420 -20.48 -6.80 20.36
C LYS A 420 -20.93 -6.24 21.72
N THR A 421 -20.86 -4.91 21.89
CA THR A 421 -21.32 -4.26 23.14
C THR A 421 -22.84 -4.14 23.15
N ASN A 422 -23.45 -3.84 21.99
CA ASN A 422 -24.90 -3.75 21.86
C ASN A 422 -25.60 -5.11 21.92
N GLU A 423 -24.99 -6.18 21.41
CA GLU A 423 -25.54 -7.55 21.53
C GLU A 423 -25.58 -8.03 22.99
N LYS A 424 -24.58 -7.68 23.81
CA LYS A 424 -24.60 -7.97 25.25
C LYS A 424 -25.62 -7.16 26.04
N PHE A 425 -25.98 -5.98 25.55
CA PHE A 425 -26.96 -5.09 26.20
C PHE A 425 -28.41 -5.48 25.87
N ILE A 426 -28.62 -6.31 24.84
CA ILE A 426 -29.95 -6.82 24.44
C ILE A 426 -30.22 -8.20 25.09
N MET A 427 -29.17 -8.89 25.56
CA MET A 427 -29.28 -10.20 26.22
C MET A 427 -29.24 -10.12 27.77
N ASN A 428 -29.09 -8.93 28.32
CA ASN A 428 -29.29 -8.60 29.74
C ASN A 428 -30.52 -7.71 29.84
#